data_AF-A0A146G344-F1
#
_entry.id   AF-A0A146G344-F1
#
_cell.length_a   1.000
_cell.length_b   1.000
_cell.length_c   1.000
_cell.angle_alpha   90.00
_cell.angle_beta   90.00
_cell.angle_gamma   90.00
#
_symmetry.space_group_name_H-M   'P 1'
#
loop_
_entity.id
_entity.type
_entity.pdbx_description
1 polymer ?
#
loop_
_entity_poly.entity_id
_entity_poly.type
_entity_poly.pdbx_seq_one_letter_code
_entity_poly.pdbx_strand_id
1 'polypeptide(L)'
;MAAAELSQEQLDQIYAFAVDLGRKAGQLLMESVEKRIGKVVVGSGTFFCHGSFHPPEFCLANPSVVGRDVAAGIAILLEAGGLVTTANPPEDPDTAPIEDVRLGSRLYLAIRPAGPSATETGRQTQERTVREVWKRVRQLEYTRPGA
;
A
#
# COMPACT_ATOMS: atom_id res chain seq x y z
N MET A 1 -36.08 -0.37 13.22
CA MET A 1 -35.03 0.54 12.72
C MET A 1 -35.39 0.88 11.29
N ALA A 2 -35.97 2.05 11.03
CA ALA A 2 -36.30 2.47 9.68
C ALA A 2 -34.98 2.67 8.90
N ALA A 3 -34.85 2.05 7.73
CA ALA A 3 -33.74 2.31 6.83
C ALA A 3 -33.81 3.78 6.42
N ALA A 4 -32.74 4.54 6.64
CA ALA A 4 -32.65 5.90 6.14
C ALA A 4 -32.69 5.84 4.60
N GLU A 5 -33.72 6.42 3.99
CA GLU A 5 -33.77 6.56 2.53
C GLU A 5 -32.72 7.58 2.11
N LEU A 6 -31.73 7.14 1.35
CA LEU A 6 -30.68 8.00 0.81
C LEU A 6 -31.25 8.85 -0.32
N SER A 7 -31.00 10.16 -0.31
CA SER A 7 -31.39 11.04 -1.40
C SER A 7 -30.56 10.76 -2.66
N GLN A 8 -31.08 11.14 -3.83
CA GLN A 8 -30.33 10.99 -5.10
C GLN A 8 -28.97 11.71 -5.05
N GLU A 9 -28.91 12.87 -4.40
CA GLU A 9 -27.66 13.62 -4.21
C GLU A 9 -26.65 12.83 -3.35
N GLN A 10 -27.11 12.15 -2.30
CA GLN A 10 -26.25 11.29 -1.49
C GLN A 10 -25.75 10.08 -2.29
N LEU A 11 -26.58 9.51 -3.16
CA LEU A 11 -26.17 8.42 -4.04
C LEU A 11 -25.10 8.87 -5.05
N ASP A 12 -25.27 10.06 -5.64
CA ASP A 12 -24.29 10.63 -6.57
C ASP A 12 -22.95 10.92 -5.87
N GLN A 13 -23.00 11.40 -4.62
CA GLN A 13 -21.80 11.59 -3.78
C GLN A 13 -21.08 10.26 -3.49
N ILE A 14 -21.83 9.22 -3.13
CA ILE A 14 -21.28 7.87 -2.87
C ILE A 14 -20.65 7.31 -4.16
N TYR A 15 -21.30 7.48 -5.30
CA TYR A 15 -20.78 7.03 -6.59
C TYR A 15 -19.49 7.76 -6.97
N ALA A 16 -19.47 9.09 -6.86
CA ALA A 16 -18.28 9.89 -7.12
C ALA A 16 -17.11 9.45 -6.22
N PHE A 17 -17.38 9.26 -4.93
CA PHE A 17 -16.39 8.73 -3.98
C PHE A 17 -15.85 7.35 -4.40
N ALA A 18 -16.73 6.42 -4.79
CA ALA A 18 -16.33 5.07 -5.21
C ALA A 18 -15.46 5.09 -6.48
N VAL A 19 -15.78 5.94 -7.46
CA VAL A 19 -14.99 6.11 -8.69
C VAL A 19 -13.60 6.67 -8.38
N ASP A 20 -13.53 7.69 -7.53
CA ASP A 20 -12.26 8.29 -7.12
C ASP A 20 -11.40 7.31 -6.33
N LEU A 21 -12.00 6.54 -5.42
CA LEU A 21 -11.33 5.47 -4.69
C LEU A 21 -10.74 4.43 -5.65
N GLY A 22 -11.51 3.99 -6.65
CA GLY A 22 -11.05 3.06 -7.67
C GLY A 22 -9.87 3.62 -8.49
N ARG A 23 -9.92 4.90 -8.86
CA ARG A 23 -8.84 5.58 -9.57
C ARG A 23 -7.55 5.64 -8.75
N LYS A 24 -7.64 6.03 -7.48
CA LYS A 24 -6.50 6.11 -6.55
C LYS A 24 -5.87 4.74 -6.31
N ALA A 25 -6.70 3.71 -6.08
CA ALA A 25 -6.23 2.34 -5.95
C ALA A 25 -5.52 1.84 -7.24
N GLY A 26 -6.08 2.17 -8.41
CA GLY A 26 -5.47 1.87 -9.70
C GLY A 26 -4.11 2.55 -9.89
N GLN A 27 -4.00 3.83 -9.53
CA GLN A 27 -2.74 4.58 -9.62
C GLN A 27 -1.66 3.98 -8.71
N LEU A 28 -2.00 3.66 -7.46
CA LEU A 28 -1.08 3.00 -6.53
C LEU A 28 -0.53 1.67 -7.10
N LEU A 29 -1.39 0.86 -7.73
CA LEU A 29 -0.98 -0.36 -8.41
C LEU A 29 -0.02 -0.08 -9.57
N MET A 30 -0.34 0.90 -10.42
CA MET A 30 0.50 1.23 -11.58
C MET A 30 1.87 1.77 -11.18
N GLU A 31 1.95 2.69 -10.21
CA GLU A 31 3.23 3.20 -9.68
C GLU A 31 4.11 2.06 -9.15
N SER A 32 3.48 1.04 -8.58
CA SER A 32 4.17 -0.12 -8.01
C SER A 32 4.57 -1.14 -9.06
N VAL A 33 3.87 -1.20 -10.19
CA VAL A 33 4.27 -1.96 -11.39
C VAL A 33 5.44 -1.27 -12.08
N GLU A 34 5.37 0.04 -12.32
CA GLU A 34 6.43 0.84 -12.94
C GLU A 34 7.76 0.74 -12.18
N LYS A 35 7.72 0.85 -10.85
CA LYS A 35 8.89 0.70 -9.98
C LYS A 35 9.54 -0.69 -10.06
N ARG A 36 8.80 -1.73 -10.47
CA ARG A 36 9.31 -3.10 -10.63
C ARG A 36 9.77 -3.41 -12.05
N ILE A 37 9.13 -2.82 -13.05
CA ILE A 37 9.52 -2.98 -14.46
C ILE A 37 10.76 -2.13 -14.78
N GLY A 38 11.07 -1.10 -13.97
CA GLY A 38 12.37 -0.42 -13.89
C GLY A 38 12.93 0.05 -15.23
N LYS A 39 12.76 1.33 -15.60
CA LYS A 39 13.46 1.94 -16.75
C LYS A 39 13.45 1.06 -18.02
N VAL A 40 12.29 0.74 -18.58
CA VAL A 40 12.25 0.49 -20.02
C VAL A 40 12.13 1.85 -20.69
N VAL A 41 13.26 2.44 -21.06
CA VAL A 41 13.27 3.39 -22.18
C VAL A 41 12.68 2.61 -23.34
N VAL A 42 11.55 3.05 -23.88
CA VAL A 42 10.97 2.51 -25.11
C VAL A 42 11.86 2.97 -26.26
N GLY A 43 13.07 2.38 -26.32
CA GLY A 43 13.91 2.35 -27.50
C GLY A 43 13.59 1.04 -28.21
N SER A 44 13.11 1.16 -29.44
CA SER A 44 12.94 0.07 -30.40
C SER A 44 14.01 -1.04 -30.26
N GLY A 45 13.59 -2.28 -29.99
CA GLY A 45 14.47 -3.45 -30.15
C GLY A 45 14.39 -4.48 -29.03
N THR A 46 13.57 -5.52 -29.24
CA THR A 46 13.77 -6.92 -28.82
C THR A 46 14.37 -7.22 -27.43
N PHE A 47 13.53 -7.72 -26.51
CA PHE A 47 13.96 -8.50 -25.35
C PHE A 47 14.15 -9.97 -25.75
N PHE A 48 15.37 -10.49 -25.60
CA PHE A 48 15.68 -11.93 -25.70
C PHE A 48 15.83 -12.48 -24.27
N CYS A 49 14.86 -13.29 -23.82
CA CYS A 49 15.06 -14.18 -22.69
C CYS A 49 15.55 -15.52 -23.22
N HIS A 50 16.77 -15.92 -22.83
CA HIS A 50 17.33 -17.22 -23.13
C HIS A 50 16.52 -18.34 -22.46
N GLY A 51 16.14 -19.35 -23.23
CA GLY A 51 15.89 -20.70 -22.72
C GLY A 51 14.42 -21.14 -22.63
N SER A 52 14.07 -22.05 -23.54
CA SER A 52 13.04 -23.09 -23.40
C SER A 52 11.58 -22.70 -23.64
N PHE A 53 11.26 -22.70 -24.93
CA PHE A 53 9.96 -22.97 -25.56
C PHE A 53 8.98 -23.74 -24.66
N HIS A 54 7.97 -23.03 -24.14
CA HIS A 54 6.70 -23.59 -23.67
C HIS A 54 5.55 -22.73 -24.24
N PRO A 55 4.40 -23.34 -24.57
CA PRO A 55 3.32 -22.72 -25.33
C PRO A 55 2.66 -21.53 -24.60
N PRO A 56 1.97 -20.64 -25.35
CA PRO A 56 1.44 -19.37 -24.87
C PRO A 56 0.11 -19.56 -24.13
N GLU A 57 0.12 -20.35 -23.05
CA GLU A 57 -0.94 -20.27 -22.04
C GLU A 57 -0.33 -19.66 -20.78
N PHE A 58 -0.51 -18.35 -20.64
CA PHE A 58 -0.72 -17.75 -19.33
C PHE A 58 0.44 -17.79 -18.33
N CYS A 59 1.68 -17.55 -18.77
CA CYS A 59 2.77 -17.22 -17.85
C CYS A 59 2.72 -15.75 -17.39
N LEU A 60 1.71 -15.40 -16.57
CA LEU A 60 1.83 -14.31 -15.58
C LEU A 60 2.72 -14.79 -14.41
N ALA A 61 3.91 -15.28 -14.71
CA ALA A 61 4.83 -15.87 -13.75
C ALA A 61 5.87 -14.86 -13.25
N ASN A 62 5.40 -13.79 -12.61
CA ASN A 62 5.93 -13.21 -11.36
C ASN A 62 5.44 -11.76 -11.19
N PRO A 63 4.20 -11.57 -10.73
CA PRO A 63 3.92 -10.42 -9.92
C PRO A 63 4.31 -10.80 -8.49
N SER A 64 5.23 -10.09 -7.87
CA SER A 64 5.33 -10.05 -6.41
C SER A 64 4.07 -9.35 -5.86
N VAL A 65 2.91 -9.99 -6.06
CA VAL A 65 1.56 -9.44 -5.90
C VAL A 65 1.43 -8.90 -4.48
N VAL A 66 1.46 -7.58 -4.36
CA VAL A 66 0.63 -6.95 -3.34
C VAL A 66 -0.76 -7.10 -3.92
N GLY A 67 -1.59 -7.89 -3.24
CA GLY A 67 -2.93 -8.24 -3.72
C GLY A 67 -3.68 -6.99 -4.16
N ARG A 68 -4.52 -7.09 -5.19
CA ARG A 68 -5.52 -6.05 -5.49
C ARG A 68 -6.26 -5.64 -4.21
N ASP A 69 -6.49 -6.61 -3.32
CA ASP A 69 -7.11 -6.41 -2.00
C ASP A 69 -6.26 -5.55 -1.05
N VAL A 70 -4.93 -5.72 -1.04
CA VAL A 70 -4.04 -4.92 -0.18
C VAL A 70 -3.95 -3.49 -0.71
N ALA A 71 -3.87 -3.30 -2.02
CA ALA A 71 -3.89 -1.96 -2.62
C ALA A 71 -5.24 -1.25 -2.38
N ALA A 72 -6.35 -1.96 -2.53
CA ALA A 72 -7.67 -1.44 -2.21
C ALA A 72 -7.80 -1.05 -0.73
N GLY A 73 -7.32 -1.91 0.19
CA GLY A 73 -7.31 -1.62 1.63
C GLY A 73 -6.47 -0.40 1.99
N ILE A 74 -5.30 -0.23 1.37
CA ILE A 74 -4.45 0.95 1.55
C ILE A 74 -5.13 2.21 1.01
N ALA A 75 -5.75 2.15 -0.16
CA ALA A 75 -6.47 3.28 -0.72
C ALA A 75 -7.60 3.74 0.21
N ILE A 76 -8.43 2.81 0.71
CA ILE A 76 -9.51 3.12 1.66
C ILE A 76 -8.94 3.78 2.93
N LEU A 77 -7.86 3.22 3.47
CA LEU A 77 -7.25 3.74 4.68
C LEU A 77 -6.68 5.15 4.49
N LEU A 78 -6.01 5.43 3.37
CA LEU A 78 -5.48 6.75 3.05
C LEU A 78 -6.61 7.77 2.85
N GLU A 79 -7.68 7.39 2.16
CA GLU A 79 -8.88 8.24 2.00
C GLU A 79 -9.54 8.58 3.32
N ALA A 80 -9.55 7.65 4.27
CA ALA A 80 -10.05 7.89 5.62
C ALA A 80 -9.12 8.81 6.45
N GLY A 81 -7.97 9.25 5.92
CA GLY A 81 -6.96 10.01 6.66
C GLY A 81 -6.03 9.13 7.50
N GLY A 82 -5.95 7.85 7.21
CA GLY A 82 -4.99 6.93 7.80
C GLY A 82 -3.53 7.24 7.44
N LEU A 83 -2.63 6.40 7.92
CA LEU A 83 -1.20 6.44 7.61
C LEU A 83 -0.76 5.02 7.29
N VAL A 84 -0.01 4.83 6.21
CA VAL A 84 0.61 3.54 5.88
C VAL A 84 2.08 3.75 5.57
N THR A 85 2.95 2.99 6.25
CA THR A 85 4.39 3.07 6.10
C THR A 85 5.04 1.68 6.18
N THR A 86 6.36 1.61 6.13
CA THR A 86 7.13 0.38 6.34
C THR A 86 6.98 -0.12 7.78
N ALA A 87 6.77 -1.43 7.93
CA ALA A 87 6.78 -2.06 9.26
C ALA A 87 8.20 -2.35 9.76
N ASN A 88 9.22 -2.31 8.89
CA ASN A 88 10.60 -2.42 9.32
C ASN A 88 11.04 -1.10 9.94
N PRO A 89 11.57 -1.11 11.18
CA PRO A 89 12.08 0.09 11.82
C PRO A 89 13.33 0.60 11.09
N PRO A 90 13.51 1.93 10.98
CA PRO A 90 14.77 2.53 10.56
C PRO A 90 15.83 2.42 11.67
N GLU A 91 17.08 2.78 11.36
CA GLU A 91 18.18 2.77 12.35
C GLU A 91 17.89 3.68 13.55
N ASP A 92 17.31 4.86 13.31
CA ASP A 92 16.84 5.78 14.34
C ASP A 92 15.32 6.00 14.25
N PRO A 93 14.51 5.25 15.01
CA PRO A 93 13.05 5.40 15.03
C PRO A 93 12.54 6.77 15.49
N ASP A 94 13.34 7.54 16.25
CA ASP A 94 12.88 8.81 16.84
C ASP A 94 12.91 9.95 15.84
N THR A 95 13.93 9.99 14.96
CA THR A 95 14.14 11.11 14.04
C THR A 95 13.89 10.76 12.57
N ALA A 96 13.90 9.47 12.21
CA ALA A 96 13.75 9.08 10.82
C ALA A 96 12.42 9.56 10.20
N PRO A 97 12.43 9.92 8.90
CA PRO A 97 11.22 10.27 8.19
C PRO A 97 10.30 9.05 8.04
N ILE A 98 8.99 9.28 8.21
CA ILE A 98 7.97 8.25 7.97
C ILE A 98 7.58 8.34 6.49
N GLU A 99 8.20 7.50 5.66
CA GLU A 99 7.90 7.45 4.22
C GLU A 99 6.56 6.76 3.95
N ASP A 100 5.93 7.16 2.84
CA ASP A 100 4.76 6.49 2.32
C ASP A 100 5.05 5.06 1.88
N VAL A 101 4.03 4.22 2.01
CA VAL A 101 4.11 2.80 1.69
C VAL A 101 4.42 2.56 0.20
N ARG A 102 5.39 1.68 -0.07
CA ARG A 102 5.69 1.18 -1.42
C ARG A 102 5.03 -0.19 -1.60
N LEU A 103 4.15 -0.36 -2.59
CA LEU A 103 3.47 -1.64 -2.83
C LEU A 103 4.37 -2.70 -3.50
N GLY A 104 5.64 -2.79 -3.13
CA GLY A 104 6.57 -3.86 -3.53
C GLY A 104 6.99 -4.78 -2.39
N SER A 105 6.71 -4.40 -1.14
CA SER A 105 6.99 -5.19 0.07
C SER A 105 5.84 -6.17 0.39
N ARG A 106 6.03 -7.06 1.36
CA ARG A 106 4.93 -7.82 1.99
C ARG A 106 4.67 -7.38 3.43
N LEU A 107 5.42 -6.39 3.90
CA LEU A 107 5.46 -5.96 5.29
C LEU A 107 5.11 -4.47 5.35
N TYR A 108 3.96 -4.18 5.94
CA TYR A 108 3.33 -2.87 6.00
C TYR A 108 2.85 -2.57 7.40
N LEU A 109 2.99 -1.32 7.83
CA LEU A 109 2.39 -0.81 9.05
C LEU A 109 1.30 0.18 8.68
N ALA A 110 0.06 -0.15 9.05
CA ALA A 110 -1.13 0.64 8.76
C ALA A 110 -1.74 1.16 10.06
N ILE A 111 -1.92 2.48 10.16
CA ILE A 111 -2.51 3.16 11.31
C ILE A 111 -3.80 3.85 10.86
N ARG A 112 -4.90 3.52 11.54
CA ARG A 112 -6.20 4.18 11.32
C ARG A 112 -6.13 5.68 11.60
N PRO A 113 -7.00 6.51 10.98
CA PRO A 113 -7.18 7.90 11.37
C PRO A 113 -7.41 8.01 12.89
N ALA A 114 -6.71 8.96 13.50
CA ALA A 114 -6.90 9.35 14.89
C ALA A 114 -7.48 10.76 14.94
N GLY A 115 -8.41 11.01 15.87
CA GLY A 115 -8.87 12.36 16.16
C GLY A 115 -7.78 13.18 16.87
N PRO A 116 -7.85 14.52 16.80
CA PRO A 116 -6.95 15.37 17.57
C PRO A 116 -7.20 15.19 19.08
N SER A 117 -6.15 15.38 19.86
CA SER A 117 -6.20 15.50 21.32
C SER A 117 -5.94 16.94 21.74
N ALA A 118 -5.95 17.21 23.06
CA ALA A 118 -5.63 18.54 23.59
C ALA A 118 -4.20 19.00 23.29
N THR A 119 -3.28 18.05 23.04
CA THR A 119 -1.83 18.33 22.88
C THR A 119 -1.27 17.95 21.52
N GLU A 120 -1.94 17.07 20.78
CA GLU A 120 -1.45 16.52 19.50
C GLU A 120 -2.56 16.54 18.44
N THR A 121 -2.20 16.84 17.19
CA THR A 121 -3.06 16.59 16.04
C THR A 121 -3.26 15.08 15.81
N GLY A 122 -4.28 14.71 15.04
CA GLY A 122 -4.48 13.33 14.62
C GLY A 122 -3.26 12.73 13.91
N ARG A 123 -2.61 13.50 13.05
CA ARG A 123 -1.39 13.09 12.33
C ARG A 123 -0.22 12.84 13.28
N GLN A 124 0.05 13.76 14.20
CA GLN A 124 1.11 13.61 15.21
C GLN A 124 0.89 12.36 16.08
N THR A 125 -0.36 12.08 16.46
CA THR A 125 -0.72 10.87 17.21
C THR A 125 -0.43 9.59 16.41
N GLN A 126 -0.73 9.60 15.10
CA GLN A 126 -0.41 8.48 14.21
C GLN A 126 1.10 8.26 14.10
N GLU A 127 1.87 9.33 13.87
CA GLU A 127 3.32 9.26 13.76
C GLU A 127 3.97 8.77 15.06
N ARG A 128 3.53 9.29 16.22
CA ARG A 128 3.97 8.80 17.52
C ARG A 128 3.70 7.29 17.67
N THR A 129 2.53 6.83 17.25
CA THR A 129 2.18 5.40 17.29
C THR A 129 3.12 4.57 16.42
N VAL A 130 3.43 5.03 15.22
CA VAL A 130 4.42 4.37 14.34
C VAL A 130 5.78 4.24 15.03
N ARG A 131 6.29 5.34 15.60
CA ARG A 131 7.60 5.36 16.28
C ARG A 131 7.62 4.42 17.48
N GLU A 132 6.55 4.40 18.28
CA GLU A 132 6.44 3.50 19.42
C GLU A 132 6.34 2.02 19.02
N VAL A 133 5.75 1.71 17.86
CA VAL A 133 5.78 0.36 17.27
C VAL A 133 7.21 0.02 16.85
N TRP A 134 7.87 0.88 16.06
CA TRP A 134 9.24 0.64 15.60
C TRP A 134 10.24 0.38 16.74
N LYS A 135 10.15 1.13 17.85
CA LYS A 135 10.97 0.90 19.05
C LYS A 135 10.80 -0.49 19.68
N ARG A 136 9.63 -1.11 19.48
CA ARG A 136 9.25 -2.41 20.07
C ARG A 136 9.41 -3.56 19.10
N VAL A 137 9.57 -3.31 17.81
CA VAL A 137 9.84 -4.36 16.82
C VAL A 137 11.17 -5.03 17.19
N ARG A 138 11.13 -6.36 17.33
CA ARG A 138 12.30 -7.21 17.50
C ARG A 138 12.44 -8.05 16.24
N GLN A 139 13.63 -8.03 15.64
CA GLN A 139 13.93 -8.98 14.60
C GLN A 139 14.05 -10.37 15.23
N LEU A 140 13.34 -11.33 14.65
CA LEU A 140 13.42 -12.72 15.02
C LEU A 140 14.30 -13.41 13.99
N GLU A 141 15.35 -14.06 14.46
CA GLU A 141 16.12 -15.01 13.66
C GLU A 141 15.22 -16.22 13.40
N TYR A 142 14.48 -16.18 12.31
CA TYR A 142 13.60 -17.25 11.87
C TYR A 142 14.17 -17.90 10.62
N THR A 143 14.75 -19.08 10.80
CA THR A 143 15.06 -19.97 9.67
C THR A 143 13.81 -20.78 9.35
N ARG A 144 13.32 -20.67 8.11
CA ARG A 144 12.23 -21.53 7.64
C ARG A 144 12.71 -22.98 7.70
N PRO A 145 11.99 -23.89 8.38
CA PRO A 145 12.33 -25.31 8.34
C PRO A 145 12.29 -25.82 6.89
N GLY A 146 13.41 -26.35 6.39
CA GLY A 146 13.55 -26.87 5.03
C GLY A 146 14.01 -25.88 3.95
N ALA A 147 14.52 -24.70 4.34
CA ALA A 147 15.30 -23.81 3.46
C ALA A 147 16.80 -24.10 3.54
#